data_AF-A0A661P9S1-F1
#
_entry.id   AF-A0A661P9S1-F1
#
_cell.length_a   1.000
_cell.length_b   1.000
_cell.length_c   1.000
_cell.angle_alpha   90.00
_cell.angle_beta   90.00
_cell.angle_gamma   90.00
#
_symmetry.space_group_name_H-M   'P 1'
#
loop_
_entity.id
_entity.type
_entity.pdbx_description
1 polymer ?
#
loop_
_entity_poly.entity_id
_entity_poly.type
_entity_poly.pdbx_seq_one_letter_code
_entity_poly.pdbx_strand_id
1 'polypeptide(L)'
;VERTVLHEIQGHAWPRHRAASATLGIFGIGTAHGSDDQEGRALALEDAASLLSPSRRLELAWRHLAGRTVEQGADFVATTRLLIDDAGAATDTALRIAARVHRGGGLARELVYLPAFLRIRDAWQRDRTVDVVLASGQVSLGAAVTLTPWIDTATAVAQ
;
A
#
# COMPACT_ATOMS: atom_id res chain seq x y z
N VAL A 1 8.57 -7.39 15.06
CA VAL A 1 9.41 -6.22 14.74
C VAL A 1 9.80 -6.22 13.28
N GLU A 2 10.31 -7.33 12.75
CA GLU A 2 10.74 -7.50 11.34
C GLU A 2 9.73 -6.98 10.30
N ARG A 3 8.45 -7.38 10.41
CA ARG A 3 7.39 -6.91 9.50
C ARG A 3 7.25 -5.38 9.48
N THR A 4 7.27 -4.75 10.65
CA THR A 4 7.20 -3.28 10.75
C THR A 4 8.46 -2.63 10.16
N VAL A 5 9.63 -3.23 10.37
CA VAL A 5 10.88 -2.73 9.76
C VAL A 5 10.75 -2.77 8.24
N LEU A 6 10.37 -3.90 7.64
CA LEU A 6 10.15 -4.00 6.19
C LEU A 6 9.16 -2.96 5.67
N HIS A 7 8.05 -2.75 6.37
CA HIS A 7 7.04 -1.79 5.96
C HIS A 7 7.55 -0.35 6.02
N GLU A 8 8.01 0.08 7.20
CA GLU A 8 8.31 1.48 7.46
C GLU A 8 9.70 1.90 6.95
N ILE A 9 10.68 1.01 7.06
CA ILE A 9 12.06 1.31 6.66
C ILE A 9 12.24 0.98 5.18
N GLN A 10 12.09 -0.29 4.78
CA GLN A 10 12.34 -0.71 3.40
C GLN A 10 11.24 -0.24 2.43
N GLY A 11 9.99 -0.17 2.90
CA GLY A 11 8.84 0.29 2.11
C GLY A 11 8.76 1.82 1.96
N HIS A 12 9.13 2.58 2.99
CA HIS A 12 8.93 4.03 3.01
C HIS A 12 10.19 4.87 3.23
N ALA A 13 10.94 4.66 4.32
CA ALA A 13 12.07 5.52 4.68
C ALA A 13 13.22 5.41 3.68
N TRP A 14 13.54 4.19 3.24
CA TRP A 14 14.61 3.92 2.29
C TRP A 14 14.34 4.53 0.91
N PRO A 15 13.15 4.36 0.28
CA PRO A 15 12.83 5.08 -0.95
C PRO A 15 12.90 6.60 -0.82
N ARG A 16 12.46 7.17 0.31
CA ARG A 16 12.58 8.63 0.55
C ARG A 16 14.03 9.08 0.66
N HIS A 17 14.88 8.29 1.32
CA HIS A 17 16.31 8.58 1.41
C HIS A 17 16.97 8.56 0.02
N ARG A 18 16.66 7.57 -0.81
CA ARG A 18 17.15 7.51 -2.20
C ARG A 18 16.67 8.70 -3.04
N ALA A 19 15.39 9.03 -2.91
CA ALA A 19 14.77 10.16 -3.61
C ALA A 19 15.45 11.50 -3.30
N ALA A 20 15.92 11.70 -2.06
CA ALA A 20 16.59 12.94 -1.65
C ALA A 20 17.93 13.16 -2.36
N SER A 21 18.58 12.08 -2.82
CA SER A 21 19.84 12.13 -3.55
C SER A 21 19.67 11.99 -5.07
N ALA A 22 18.43 11.88 -5.55
CA ALA A 22 18.16 11.68 -6.97
C ALA A 22 18.32 12.99 -7.75
N THR A 23 18.89 12.89 -8.96
CA THR A 23 19.10 14.04 -9.85
C THR A 23 17.79 14.71 -10.26
N LEU A 24 16.73 13.93 -10.50
CA LEU A 24 15.41 14.47 -10.83
C LEU A 24 14.56 14.68 -9.57
N GLY A 25 14.06 15.90 -9.40
CA GLY A 25 13.18 16.25 -8.27
C GLY A 25 11.85 15.47 -8.22
N ILE A 26 11.40 14.87 -9.33
CA ILE A 26 10.17 14.07 -9.36
C ILE A 26 10.21 12.88 -8.39
N PHE A 27 11.39 12.30 -8.14
CA PHE A 27 11.53 11.20 -7.18
C PHE A 27 11.28 11.67 -5.74
N GLY A 28 11.70 12.89 -5.40
CA GLY A 28 11.48 13.52 -4.09
C GLY A 28 10.05 14.03 -3.90
N ILE A 29 9.42 14.54 -4.97
CA ILE A 29 8.04 15.06 -4.93
C ILE A 29 7.02 13.90 -4.96
N GLY A 30 7.31 12.86 -5.73
CA GLY A 30 6.42 11.74 -6.01
C GLY A 30 5.56 11.94 -7.25
N THR A 31 5.05 10.83 -7.78
CA THR A 31 4.16 10.80 -8.94
C THR A 31 2.70 10.70 -8.49
N ALA A 32 1.76 10.94 -9.42
CA ALA A 32 0.36 10.59 -9.19
C ALA A 32 0.25 9.10 -8.82
N HIS A 33 -0.52 8.80 -7.77
CA HIS A 33 -0.66 7.48 -7.14
C HIS A 33 0.64 6.87 -6.58
N GLY A 34 1.72 7.66 -6.48
CA GLY A 34 3.00 7.16 -5.97
C GLY A 34 2.95 6.78 -4.49
N SER A 35 2.16 7.50 -3.68
CA SER A 35 1.89 7.11 -2.29
C SER A 35 1.14 5.78 -2.20
N ASP A 36 0.16 5.60 -3.09
CA ASP A 36 -0.73 4.44 -3.10
C ASP A 36 0.05 3.17 -3.42
N ASP A 37 0.83 3.22 -4.50
CA ASP A 37 1.67 2.11 -4.92
C ASP A 37 2.85 1.89 -3.97
N GLN A 38 3.31 2.90 -3.22
CA GLN A 38 4.30 2.71 -2.16
C GLN A 38 3.74 1.91 -0.97
N GLU A 39 2.49 2.14 -0.56
CA GLU A 39 1.80 1.32 0.44
C GLU A 39 1.61 -0.12 -0.08
N GLY A 40 1.21 -0.25 -1.35
CA GLY A 40 1.11 -1.55 -2.03
C GLY A 40 2.45 -2.29 -2.07
N ARG A 41 3.54 -1.58 -2.35
CA ARG A 41 4.92 -2.09 -2.32
C ARG A 41 5.33 -2.55 -0.93
N ALA A 42 5.02 -1.78 0.11
CA ALA A 42 5.31 -2.16 1.49
C ALA A 42 4.59 -3.48 1.85
N LEU A 43 3.31 -3.63 1.51
CA LEU A 43 2.56 -4.87 1.69
C LEU A 43 3.13 -6.04 0.86
N ALA A 44 3.60 -5.78 -0.36
CA ALA A 44 4.23 -6.79 -1.19
C ALA A 44 5.58 -7.26 -0.62
N LEU A 45 6.36 -6.37 0.01
CA LEU A 45 7.58 -6.73 0.75
C LEU A 45 7.26 -7.66 1.93
N GLU A 46 6.20 -7.36 2.69
CA GLU A 46 5.75 -8.25 3.77
C GLU A 46 5.35 -9.62 3.26
N ASP A 47 4.59 -9.69 2.15
CA ASP A 47 4.15 -10.94 1.53
C ASP A 47 5.32 -11.78 1.01
N ALA A 48 6.27 -11.15 0.31
CA ALA A 48 7.48 -11.79 -0.20
C ALA A 48 8.38 -12.35 0.93
N ALA A 49 8.35 -11.72 2.11
CA ALA A 49 9.06 -12.19 3.30
C ALA A 49 8.25 -13.21 4.13
N SER A 50 7.07 -13.64 3.67
CA SER A 50 6.13 -14.49 4.42
C SER A 50 5.67 -13.88 5.76
N LEU A 51 5.72 -12.55 5.89
CA LEU A 51 5.33 -11.81 7.09
C LEU A 51 3.91 -11.22 7.00
N LEU A 52 3.26 -11.31 5.84
CA LEU A 52 1.85 -10.97 5.67
C LEU A 52 0.96 -12.17 6.08
N SER A 53 0.50 -12.19 7.32
CA SER A 53 -0.29 -13.31 7.86
C SER A 53 -1.69 -13.41 7.23
N PRO A 54 -2.36 -14.58 7.29
CA PRO A 54 -3.76 -14.73 6.88
C PRO A 54 -4.71 -13.75 7.59
N SER A 55 -4.54 -13.55 8.89
CA SER A 55 -5.33 -12.60 9.67
C SER A 55 -5.14 -11.16 9.19
N ARG A 56 -3.92 -10.78 8.80
CA ARG A 56 -3.63 -9.46 8.26
C ARG A 56 -4.25 -9.26 6.87
N ARG A 57 -4.20 -10.29 6.01
CA ARG A 57 -4.90 -10.27 4.71
C ARG A 57 -6.40 -10.10 4.87
N LEU A 58 -7.02 -10.81 5.81
CA LEU A 58 -8.44 -10.64 6.12
C LEU A 58 -8.76 -9.24 6.63
N GLU A 59 -7.92 -8.67 7.51
CA GLU A 59 -8.11 -7.28 7.97
C GLU A 59 -8.08 -6.29 6.80
N LEU A 60 -7.16 -6.45 5.85
CA LEU A 60 -7.11 -5.60 4.64
C LEU A 60 -8.36 -5.78 3.76
N ALA A 61 -8.87 -7.00 3.62
CA ALA A 61 -10.11 -7.27 2.89
C ALA A 61 -11.32 -6.62 3.56
N TRP A 62 -11.49 -6.77 4.88
CA TRP A 62 -12.55 -6.11 5.62
C TRP A 62 -12.45 -4.59 5.58
N ARG A 63 -11.25 -4.02 5.67
CA ARG A 63 -11.02 -2.59 5.51
C ARG A 63 -11.44 -2.09 4.13
N HIS A 64 -11.12 -2.84 3.07
CA HIS A 64 -11.54 -2.51 1.71
C HIS A 64 -13.07 -2.54 1.59
N LEU A 65 -13.73 -3.62 2.03
CA LEU A 65 -15.19 -3.73 2.04
C LEU A 65 -15.84 -2.58 2.81
N ALA A 66 -15.36 -2.30 4.02
CA ALA A 66 -15.85 -1.19 4.84
C ALA A 66 -15.68 0.16 4.13
N GLY A 67 -14.52 0.41 3.51
CA GLY A 67 -14.30 1.62 2.71
C GLY A 67 -15.32 1.76 1.57
N ARG A 68 -15.68 0.66 0.90
CA ARG A 68 -16.69 0.67 -0.18
C ARG A 68 -18.07 1.06 0.32
N THR A 69 -18.44 0.64 1.53
CA THR A 69 -19.73 1.05 2.12
C THR A 69 -19.79 2.56 2.39
N VAL A 70 -18.68 3.15 2.85
CA VAL A 70 -18.59 4.60 3.11
C VAL A 70 -18.71 5.39 1.81
N GLU A 71 -18.05 4.95 0.75
CA GLU A 71 -18.15 5.55 -0.59
C GLU A 71 -19.59 5.50 -1.13
N GLN A 72 -20.36 4.49 -0.75
CA GLN A 72 -21.78 4.35 -1.09
C GLN A 72 -22.72 5.13 -0.16
N GLY A 73 -22.18 5.89 0.81
CA GLY A 73 -22.97 6.70 1.74
C GLY A 73 -23.59 5.92 2.90
N ALA A 74 -23.14 4.69 3.17
CA ALA A 74 -23.57 3.95 4.36
C ALA A 74 -23.13 4.69 5.63
N ASP A 75 -23.92 4.57 6.70
CA ASP A 75 -23.53 5.06 8.02
C ASP A 75 -22.67 4.03 8.77
N PHE A 76 -22.19 4.42 9.96
CA PHE A 76 -21.36 3.56 10.82
C PHE A 76 -22.02 2.22 11.15
N VAL A 77 -23.34 2.23 11.42
CA VAL A 77 -24.08 1.04 11.84
C VAL A 77 -24.22 0.08 10.66
N ALA A 78 -24.57 0.58 9.49
CA ALA A 78 -24.67 -0.19 8.26
C ALA A 78 -23.33 -0.84 7.89
N THR A 79 -22.23 -0.09 7.94
CA THR A 79 -20.87 -0.64 7.72
C THR A 79 -20.55 -1.75 8.73
N THR A 80 -20.85 -1.53 10.01
CA THR A 80 -20.55 -2.50 11.07
C THR A 80 -21.33 -3.80 10.87
N ARG A 81 -22.63 -3.70 10.54
CA ARG A 81 -23.47 -4.86 10.26
C ARG A 81 -22.97 -5.66 9.07
N LEU A 82 -22.64 -5.00 7.95
CA LEU A 82 -22.08 -5.68 6.79
C LEU A 82 -20.81 -6.47 7.14
N LEU A 83 -19.93 -5.91 7.97
CA LEU A 83 -18.71 -6.62 8.37
C LEU A 83 -18.99 -7.86 9.22
N ILE A 84 -20.00 -7.83 10.09
CA ILE A 84 -20.35 -8.95 10.96
C ILE A 84 -21.15 -10.00 10.20
N ASP A 85 -22.26 -9.56 9.60
CA ASP A 85 -23.30 -10.44 9.07
C ASP A 85 -22.88 -11.05 7.72
N ASP A 86 -22.27 -10.25 6.84
CA ASP A 86 -21.94 -10.68 5.49
C ASP A 86 -20.46 -11.11 5.36
N ALA A 87 -19.56 -10.43 6.07
CA ALA A 87 -18.11 -10.66 5.94
C ALA A 87 -17.50 -11.49 7.09
N GLY A 88 -18.29 -11.90 8.08
CA GLY A 88 -17.89 -12.81 9.16
C GLY A 88 -16.84 -12.25 10.13
N ALA A 89 -16.71 -10.93 10.23
CA ALA A 89 -15.79 -10.30 11.19
C ALA A 89 -16.34 -10.42 12.62
N ALA A 90 -15.46 -10.69 13.59
CA ALA A 90 -15.80 -10.58 14.99
C ALA A 90 -16.23 -9.14 15.34
N THR A 91 -17.19 -8.98 16.25
CA THR A 91 -17.79 -7.69 16.60
C THR A 91 -16.76 -6.62 16.96
N ASP A 92 -15.73 -6.97 17.74
CA ASP A 92 -14.66 -6.03 18.12
C ASP A 92 -13.87 -5.54 16.90
N THR A 93 -13.62 -6.44 15.94
CA THR A 93 -12.90 -6.15 14.71
C THR A 93 -13.75 -5.29 13.78
N ALA A 94 -15.03 -5.63 13.61
CA ALA A 94 -15.98 -4.87 12.82
C ALA A 94 -16.10 -3.43 13.33
N LEU A 95 -16.29 -3.24 14.63
CA LEU A 95 -16.38 -1.91 15.25
C LEU A 95 -15.10 -1.09 15.07
N ARG A 96 -13.93 -1.70 15.27
CA ARG A 96 -12.64 -1.01 15.04
C ARG A 96 -12.46 -0.58 13.58
N ILE A 97 -12.79 -1.45 12.63
CA ILE A 97 -12.66 -1.16 11.20
C ILE A 97 -13.68 -0.09 10.78
N ALA A 98 -14.94 -0.22 11.19
CA ALA A 98 -15.99 0.77 10.93
C ALA A 98 -15.58 2.16 11.47
N ALA A 99 -15.12 2.23 12.72
CA ALA A 99 -14.63 3.49 13.30
C ALA A 99 -13.46 4.06 12.50
N ARG A 100 -12.57 3.18 12.04
CA ARG A 100 -11.40 3.55 11.26
C ARG A 100 -11.73 4.12 9.88
N VAL A 101 -12.72 3.58 9.17
CA VAL A 101 -13.09 4.04 7.81
C VAL A 101 -13.98 5.28 7.83
N HIS A 102 -14.80 5.44 8.87
CA HIS A 102 -15.70 6.59 9.02
C HIS A 102 -14.99 7.85 9.55
N ARG A 103 -13.79 7.71 10.13
CA ARG A 103 -13.01 8.85 10.61
C ARG A 103 -12.48 9.71 9.45
N GLY A 104 -12.33 11.01 9.67
CA GLY A 104 -11.74 11.93 8.69
C GLY A 104 -12.66 12.25 7.51
N GLY A 105 -13.99 12.18 7.70
CA GLY A 105 -14.97 12.63 6.71
C GLY A 105 -15.24 11.67 5.55
N GLY A 106 -14.89 10.39 5.68
CA GLY A 106 -15.19 9.38 4.65
C GLY A 106 -14.24 9.38 3.45
N LEU A 107 -13.04 9.96 3.59
CA LEU A 107 -11.98 9.93 2.56
C LEU A 107 -11.55 8.51 2.14
N ALA A 108 -12.01 7.47 2.85
CA ALA A 108 -11.92 6.06 2.48
C ALA A 108 -10.53 5.59 2.00
N ARG A 109 -9.44 6.15 2.56
CA ARG A 109 -8.04 5.79 2.21
C ARG A 109 -7.78 4.29 2.28
N GLU A 110 -8.54 3.57 3.11
CA GLU A 110 -8.50 2.11 3.21
C GLU A 110 -8.81 1.39 1.88
N LEU A 111 -9.50 2.03 0.93
CA LEU A 111 -9.79 1.48 -0.39
C LEU A 111 -8.55 1.23 -1.25
N VAL A 112 -7.47 1.96 -1.00
CA VAL A 112 -6.28 1.96 -1.86
C VAL A 112 -5.34 0.79 -1.58
N TYR A 113 -5.21 0.38 -0.32
CA TYR A 113 -4.19 -0.57 0.14
C TYR A 113 -4.27 -1.92 -0.58
N LEU A 114 -5.45 -2.55 -0.58
CA LEU A 114 -5.61 -3.89 -1.16
C LEU A 114 -5.42 -3.89 -2.69
N PRO A 115 -6.04 -2.99 -3.48
CA PRO A 115 -5.77 -2.89 -4.91
C PRO A 115 -4.30 -2.59 -5.23
N ALA A 116 -3.66 -1.66 -4.52
CA ALA A 116 -2.25 -1.34 -4.74
C ALA A 116 -1.35 -2.55 -4.47
N PHE A 117 -1.57 -3.26 -3.36
CA PHE A 117 -0.87 -4.52 -3.06
C PHE A 117 -1.01 -5.54 -4.20
N LEU A 118 -2.23 -5.80 -4.66
CA LEU A 118 -2.47 -6.77 -5.73
C LEU A 118 -1.77 -6.34 -7.04
N ARG A 119 -1.87 -5.07 -7.43
CA ARG A 119 -1.18 -4.54 -8.62
C ARG A 119 0.33 -4.69 -8.53
N ILE A 120 0.94 -4.34 -7.41
CA ILE A 120 2.39 -4.45 -7.22
C ILE A 120 2.84 -5.90 -7.20
N ARG A 121 2.12 -6.77 -6.48
CA ARG A 121 2.42 -8.21 -6.45
C ARG A 121 2.36 -8.81 -7.85
N ASP A 122 1.31 -8.50 -8.62
CA ASP A 122 1.18 -8.97 -10.00
C ASP A 122 2.29 -8.41 -10.89
N ALA A 123 2.72 -7.16 -10.69
CA ALA A 123 3.85 -6.58 -11.42
C ALA A 123 5.15 -7.33 -11.11
N TRP A 124 5.44 -7.60 -9.84
CA TRP A 124 6.62 -8.35 -9.41
C TRP A 124 6.65 -9.79 -9.92
N GLN A 125 5.49 -10.43 -10.05
CA GLN A 125 5.38 -11.76 -10.64
C GLN A 125 5.73 -11.77 -12.13
N ARG A 126 5.48 -10.66 -12.84
CA ARG A 126 5.86 -10.50 -14.26
C ARG A 126 7.32 -10.11 -14.41
N ASP A 127 7.76 -9.10 -13.65
CA ASP A 127 9.11 -8.59 -13.68
C ASP A 127 9.46 -7.90 -12.35
N ARG A 128 10.40 -8.49 -11.61
CA ARG A 128 10.84 -7.95 -10.32
C ARG A 128 11.70 -6.70 -10.47
N THR A 129 12.30 -6.47 -11.64
CA THR A 129 13.22 -5.34 -11.87
C THR A 129 12.51 -3.98 -11.79
N VAL A 130 11.19 -3.94 -12.00
CA VAL A 130 10.38 -2.72 -11.81
C VAL A 130 10.51 -2.16 -10.39
N ASP A 131 10.79 -3.00 -9.40
CA ASP A 131 10.95 -2.57 -8.01
C ASP A 131 12.14 -1.62 -7.81
N VAL A 132 13.15 -1.68 -8.68
CA VAL A 132 14.28 -0.74 -8.66
C VAL A 132 13.78 0.69 -8.83
N VAL A 133 12.81 0.90 -9.71
CA VAL A 133 12.19 2.21 -9.93
C VAL A 133 11.20 2.54 -8.82
N LEU A 134 10.37 1.58 -8.39
CA LEU A 134 9.41 1.82 -7.30
C LEU A 134 10.10 2.13 -5.95
N ALA A 135 11.31 1.62 -5.74
CA ALA A 135 12.13 1.87 -4.56
C ALA A 135 12.91 3.19 -4.61
N SER A 136 12.72 4.02 -5.63
CA SER A 136 13.46 5.28 -5.81
C SER A 136 12.76 6.51 -5.24
N GLY A 137 11.57 6.34 -4.66
CA GLY A 137 10.78 7.43 -4.09
C GLY A 137 9.31 7.04 -3.95
N GLN A 138 8.43 8.02 -4.06
CA GLN A 138 6.99 7.79 -4.19
C GLN A 138 6.62 7.70 -5.67
N VAL A 139 7.02 6.61 -6.32
CA VAL A 139 6.80 6.37 -7.75
C VAL A 139 5.71 5.33 -7.94
N SER A 140 4.73 5.63 -8.78
CA SER A 140 3.66 4.71 -9.15
C SER A 140 4.12 3.73 -10.23
N LEU A 141 3.47 2.57 -10.26
CA LEU A 141 3.72 1.55 -11.27
C LEU A 141 3.45 2.09 -12.69
N GLY A 142 2.44 2.95 -12.85
CA GLY A 142 2.13 3.59 -14.13
C GLY A 142 3.22 4.54 -14.63
N ALA A 143 3.99 5.16 -13.73
CA ALA A 143 5.10 6.03 -14.07
C ALA A 143 6.45 5.30 -14.19
N ALA A 144 6.53 4.05 -13.70
CA ALA A 144 7.79 3.33 -13.56
C ALA A 144 8.55 3.21 -14.89
N VAL A 145 7.89 2.81 -15.98
CA VAL A 145 8.53 2.65 -17.30
C VAL A 145 9.11 3.96 -17.82
N THR A 146 8.40 5.08 -17.64
CA THR A 146 8.86 6.41 -18.06
C THR A 146 10.07 6.88 -17.24
N LEU A 147 10.13 6.49 -15.96
CA LEU A 147 11.18 6.91 -15.04
C LEU A 147 12.40 5.98 -15.02
N THR A 148 12.31 4.77 -15.57
CA THR A 148 13.42 3.80 -15.63
C THR A 148 14.74 4.40 -16.14
N PRO A 149 14.78 5.17 -17.25
CA PRO A 149 16.03 5.72 -17.78
C PRO A 149 16.74 6.72 -16.83
N TRP A 150 16.01 7.22 -15.83
CA TRP A 150 16.45 8.26 -14.91
C TRP A 150 16.83 7.73 -13.53
N ILE A 151 16.83 6.41 -13.36
CA ILE A 151 17.38 5.77 -12.17
C ILE A 151 18.90 5.67 -12.32
N ASP A 152 19.62 6.41 -11.48
CA ASP A 152 21.08 6.30 -11.38
C ASP A 152 21.44 4.88 -10.95
N THR A 153 21.90 4.07 -11.91
CA THR A 153 22.24 2.65 -11.70
C THR A 153 23.44 2.46 -10.78
N ALA A 154 24.20 3.52 -10.50
CA ALA A 154 25.36 3.49 -9.61
C ALA A 154 25.03 3.16 -8.15
N THR A 155 23.77 3.31 -7.71
CA THR A 155 23.30 2.91 -6.38
C THR A 155 22.56 1.56 -6.36
N ALA A 156 22.49 0.84 -7.50
CA ALA A 156 21.77 -0.43 -7.60
C ALA A 156 22.58 -1.66 -7.14
N VAL A 157 23.90 -1.53 -6.93
CA VAL A 157 24.83 -2.65 -6.70
C VAL A 157 25.24 -2.82 -5.23
N ALA A 158 24.71 -2.02 -4.30
CA ALA A 158 24.89 -2.26 -2.87
C ALA A 158 23.75 -3.13 -2.31
N GLN A 159 23.71 -4.39 -2.72
CA GLN A 159 22.99 -5.48 -2.04
C GLN A 159 23.95 -6.62 -1.77
#